data_AF-A0AAW8Q523-F1
#
_entry.id   AF-A0AAW8Q523-F1
#
_cell.length_a   1.000
_cell.length_b   1.000
_cell.length_c   1.000
_cell.angle_alpha   90.00
_cell.angle_beta   90.00
_cell.angle_gamma   90.00
#
_symmetry.space_group_name_H-M   'P 1'
#
loop_
_entity.id
_entity.type
_entity.pdbx_description
1 polymer ?
#
loop_
_entity_poly.entity_id
_entity_poly.type
_entity_poly.pdbx_seq_one_letter_code
_entity_poly.pdbx_strand_id
1 'polypeptide(L)'
;MSTTDYSVSYKSSLPSDKRLVSSYSINVIRLALAQAGMKCAVISSTLRFPEEQASIMYRNARIDLKKQKQLYGKNGDAVLDVYSSNSKKDKHEVIRLMKEKIELLARDGKKVSKHCTTVEDYKKYNVIDIGVNSTRAANSEFFLLKKLLLF
;
A
#
# COMPACT_ATOMS: atom_id res chain seq x y z
N MET A 1 -28.36 8.05 -6.94
CA MET A 1 -28.03 6.68 -7.38
C MET A 1 -27.89 5.80 -6.15
N SER A 2 -28.57 4.65 -6.10
CA SER A 2 -28.37 3.70 -5.00
C SER A 2 -26.97 3.10 -5.08
N THR A 3 -26.15 3.26 -4.04
CA THR A 3 -24.77 2.75 -4.02
C THR A 3 -24.66 1.36 -3.40
N THR A 4 -25.76 0.75 -2.98
CA THR A 4 -25.77 -0.59 -2.34
C THR A 4 -25.38 -1.71 -3.29
N ASP A 5 -25.51 -1.51 -4.61
CA ASP A 5 -25.16 -2.50 -5.63
C ASP A 5 -23.64 -2.57 -5.92
N TYR A 6 -22.84 -1.74 -5.24
CA TYR A 6 -21.39 -1.64 -5.43
C TYR A 6 -20.64 -2.06 -4.16
N SER A 7 -19.93 -3.19 -4.25
CA SER A 7 -19.24 -3.77 -3.10
C SER A 7 -17.79 -3.31 -3.02
N VAL A 8 -17.38 -2.88 -1.83
CA VAL A 8 -15.98 -2.57 -1.52
C VAL A 8 -15.62 -3.44 -0.34
N SER A 9 -14.66 -4.34 -0.55
CA SER A 9 -14.22 -5.27 0.48
C SER A 9 -12.72 -5.13 0.71
N TYR A 10 -12.25 -5.67 1.83
CA TYR A 10 -10.83 -5.79 2.11
C TYR A 10 -10.34 -7.15 1.65
N LYS A 11 -9.10 -7.21 1.16
CA LYS A 11 -8.43 -8.49 0.91
C LYS A 11 -8.44 -9.31 2.20
N SER A 12 -8.77 -10.60 2.10
CA SER A 12 -8.90 -11.49 3.28
C SER A 12 -7.63 -11.52 4.13
N SER A 13 -6.46 -11.43 3.50
CA SER A 13 -5.15 -11.39 4.17
C SER A 13 -4.80 -10.03 4.79
N LEU A 14 -5.63 -8.99 4.63
CA LEU A 14 -5.38 -7.70 5.26
C LEU A 14 -5.87 -7.76 6.72
N PRO A 15 -4.98 -7.54 7.71
CA PRO A 15 -5.34 -7.59 9.12
C PRO A 15 -6.47 -6.61 9.49
N SER A 16 -7.29 -6.96 10.49
CA SER A 16 -8.48 -6.20 10.88
C SER A 16 -8.12 -4.80 11.42
N ASP A 17 -7.04 -4.69 12.18
CA ASP A 17 -6.49 -3.43 12.71
C ASP A 17 -6.00 -2.47 11.61
N LYS A 18 -5.87 -2.97 10.37
CA LYS A 18 -5.52 -2.17 9.18
C LYS A 18 -6.73 -1.75 8.36
N ARG A 19 -7.94 -2.20 8.69
CA ARG A 19 -9.18 -1.88 7.95
C ARG A 19 -9.77 -0.54 8.41
N LEU A 20 -8.94 0.49 8.34
CA LEU A 20 -9.19 1.82 8.91
C LEU A 20 -9.78 2.82 7.91
N VAL A 21 -10.16 2.39 6.70
CA VAL A 21 -10.70 3.28 5.69
C VAL A 21 -12.06 3.81 6.14
N SER A 22 -12.23 5.13 6.10
CA SER A 22 -13.48 5.75 6.53
C SER A 22 -14.64 5.37 5.62
N SER A 23 -15.86 5.37 6.17
CA SER A 23 -17.09 5.17 5.39
C SER A 23 -17.22 6.18 4.26
N TYR A 24 -16.75 7.41 4.46
CA TYR A 24 -16.72 8.45 3.42
C TYR A 24 -15.86 8.01 2.22
N SER A 25 -14.61 7.62 2.45
CA SER A 25 -13.72 7.13 1.40
C SER A 25 -14.27 5.87 0.70
N ILE A 26 -14.90 4.97 1.45
CA ILE A 26 -15.57 3.79 0.88
C ILE A 26 -16.71 4.22 -0.06
N ASN A 27 -17.51 5.23 0.32
CA ASN A 27 -18.58 5.74 -0.53
C ASN A 27 -18.05 6.43 -1.79
N VAL A 28 -16.94 7.16 -1.69
CA VAL A 28 -16.25 7.71 -2.86
C VAL A 28 -15.83 6.59 -3.84
N ILE A 29 -15.28 5.48 -3.33
CA ILE A 29 -14.93 4.32 -4.16
C ILE A 29 -16.19 3.73 -4.81
N ARG A 30 -17.31 3.60 -4.09
CA ARG A 30 -18.58 3.11 -4.67
C ARG A 30 -19.09 4.00 -5.80
N LEU A 31 -18.98 5.31 -5.67
CA LEU A 31 -19.34 6.25 -6.74
C LEU A 31 -18.44 6.07 -7.96
N ALA A 32 -17.13 5.93 -7.76
CA ALA A 32 -16.19 5.66 -8.85
C ALA A 32 -16.48 4.32 -9.55
N LEU A 33 -16.82 3.29 -8.79
CA LEU A 33 -17.24 1.99 -9.32
C LEU A 33 -18.50 2.09 -10.19
N ALA A 34 -19.51 2.83 -9.70
CA ALA A 34 -20.73 3.10 -10.45
C ALA A 34 -20.44 3.78 -11.79
N GLN A 35 -19.60 4.82 -11.77
CA GLN A 35 -19.22 5.56 -12.97
C GLN A 35 -18.40 4.70 -13.95
N ALA A 36 -17.53 3.84 -13.44
CA ALA A 36 -16.70 2.95 -14.25
C ALA A 36 -17.45 1.71 -14.78
N GLY A 37 -18.70 1.50 -14.38
CA GLY A 37 -19.47 0.30 -14.69
C GLY A 37 -18.85 -0.98 -14.07
N MET A 38 -18.23 -0.85 -12.90
CA MET A 38 -17.63 -1.95 -12.14
C MET A 38 -18.48 -2.24 -10.91
N LYS A 39 -18.69 -3.51 -10.58
CA LYS A 39 -19.54 -3.90 -9.43
C LYS A 39 -18.79 -4.03 -8.11
N CYS A 40 -17.48 -4.24 -8.13
CA CYS A 40 -16.71 -4.37 -6.90
C CYS A 40 -15.28 -3.83 -6.98
N ALA A 41 -14.71 -3.53 -5.81
CA ALA A 41 -13.29 -3.28 -5.59
C ALA A 41 -12.79 -4.03 -4.35
N VAL A 42 -11.53 -4.47 -4.38
CA VAL A 42 -10.85 -5.06 -3.22
C VAL A 42 -9.69 -4.17 -2.77
N ILE A 43 -9.82 -3.60 -1.58
CA ILE A 43 -8.75 -2.86 -0.90
C ILE A 43 -7.68 -3.86 -0.46
N SER A 44 -6.49 -3.74 -1.04
CA SER A 44 -5.38 -4.66 -0.80
C SER A 44 -4.38 -4.13 0.23
N SER A 45 -4.35 -2.82 0.45
CA SER A 45 -3.43 -2.19 1.38
C SER A 45 -3.93 -0.81 1.87
N THR A 46 -3.56 -0.46 3.10
CA THR A 46 -4.01 0.76 3.82
C THR A 46 -2.82 1.37 4.58
N LEU A 47 -2.85 1.46 5.92
CA LEU A 47 -1.76 1.94 6.76
C LEU A 47 -0.68 0.86 6.92
N ARG A 48 0.59 1.26 6.87
CA ARG A 48 1.74 0.41 7.21
C ARG A 48 2.55 1.06 8.33
N PHE A 49 2.95 0.26 9.30
CA PHE A 49 3.94 0.64 10.28
C PHE A 49 5.35 0.50 9.70
N PRO A 50 6.36 1.16 10.29
CA PRO A 50 7.75 1.11 9.81
C PRO A 50 8.29 -0.31 9.61
N GLU A 51 8.01 -1.24 10.52
CA GLU A 51 8.42 -2.65 10.45
C GLU A 51 7.84 -3.35 9.21
N GLU A 52 6.56 -3.12 8.91
CA GLU A 52 5.88 -3.71 7.74
C GLU A 52 6.43 -3.13 6.45
N GLN A 53 6.68 -1.82 6.42
CA GLN A 53 7.28 -1.14 5.28
C GLN A 53 8.71 -1.64 5.03
N ALA A 54 9.53 -1.80 6.09
CA ALA A 54 10.86 -2.38 6.01
C ALA A 54 10.83 -3.81 5.46
N SER A 55 9.94 -4.66 5.98
CA SER A 55 9.76 -6.04 5.54
C SER A 55 9.39 -6.15 4.05
N ILE A 56 8.49 -5.28 3.56
CA ILE A 56 8.11 -5.23 2.14
C ILE A 56 9.30 -4.79 1.28
N MET A 57 9.99 -3.72 1.69
CA MET A 57 11.15 -3.20 0.96
C MET A 57 12.26 -4.25 0.90
N TYR A 58 12.57 -4.94 2.01
CA TYR A 58 13.53 -6.04 2.06
C TYR A 58 13.18 -7.14 1.05
N ARG A 59 11.94 -7.65 1.12
CA ARG A 59 11.48 -8.72 0.22
C ARG A 59 11.61 -8.32 -1.24
N ASN A 60 11.22 -7.11 -1.60
CA ASN A 60 11.25 -6.66 -2.98
C ASN A 60 12.68 -6.35 -3.45
N ALA A 61 13.53 -5.81 -2.58
CA ALA A 61 14.93 -5.53 -2.86
C ALA A 61 15.75 -6.82 -3.08
N ARG A 62 15.39 -7.91 -2.39
CA ARG A 62 15.95 -9.25 -2.65
C ARG A 62 15.63 -9.79 -4.03
N ILE A 63 14.48 -9.41 -4.59
CA ILE A 63 14.09 -9.83 -5.94
C ILE A 63 14.80 -8.97 -6.98
N ASP A 64 14.73 -7.64 -6.82
CA ASP A 64 15.37 -6.70 -7.73
C ASP A 64 15.60 -5.34 -7.06
N LEU A 65 16.79 -5.15 -6.50
CA LEU A 65 17.20 -3.91 -5.84
C LEU A 65 17.20 -2.72 -6.82
N LYS A 66 17.64 -2.93 -8.06
CA LYS A 66 17.73 -1.86 -9.07
C LYS A 66 16.34 -1.31 -9.39
N LYS A 67 15.36 -2.19 -9.58
CA LYS A 67 13.96 -1.80 -9.79
C LYS A 67 13.37 -1.09 -8.58
N GLN A 68 13.70 -1.51 -7.35
CA GLN A 68 13.25 -0.80 -6.16
C GLN A 68 13.80 0.63 -6.10
N LYS A 69 15.08 0.85 -6.44
CA LYS A 69 15.67 2.20 -6.49
C LYS A 69 15.07 3.09 -7.58
N GLN A 70 14.51 2.52 -8.64
CA GLN A 70 13.77 3.28 -9.66
C GLN A 70 12.35 3.64 -9.21
N LEU A 71 11.75 2.82 -8.34
CA LEU A 71 10.39 3.01 -7.85
C LEU A 71 10.32 4.02 -6.70
N TYR A 72 11.28 3.95 -5.77
CA TYR A 72 11.35 4.85 -4.64
C TYR A 72 12.05 6.16 -4.99
N GLY A 73 11.73 7.21 -4.25
CA GLY A 73 12.54 8.43 -4.24
C GLY A 73 13.67 8.37 -3.22
N LYS A 74 14.40 9.49 -3.08
CA LYS A 74 15.59 9.63 -2.20
C LYS A 74 15.45 9.03 -0.79
N ASN A 75 14.29 9.20 -0.15
CA ASN A 75 14.05 8.66 1.19
C ASN A 75 13.99 7.12 1.21
N GLY A 76 13.36 6.52 0.20
CA GLY A 76 13.34 5.06 0.07
C GLY A 76 14.69 4.51 -0.37
N ASP A 77 15.41 5.23 -1.24
CA ASP A 77 16.78 4.87 -1.60
C ASP A 77 17.69 4.80 -0.38
N ALA A 78 17.58 5.76 0.55
CA ALA A 78 18.35 5.76 1.79
C ALA A 78 18.07 4.52 2.68
N VAL A 79 16.89 3.90 2.57
CA VAL A 79 16.56 2.64 3.27
C VAL A 79 17.06 1.43 2.46
N LEU A 80 17.00 1.50 1.13
CA LEU A 80 17.55 0.47 0.23
C LEU A 80 19.08 0.40 0.29
N ASP A 81 19.75 1.52 0.58
CA ASP A 81 21.19 1.55 0.85
C ASP A 81 21.53 0.79 2.14
N VAL A 82 20.71 0.94 3.19
CA VAL A 82 20.84 0.13 4.41
C VAL A 82 20.71 -1.35 4.09
N TYR A 83 19.73 -1.75 3.26
CA TYR A 83 19.63 -3.12 2.77
C TYR A 83 20.92 -3.56 2.04
N SER A 84 21.40 -2.76 1.08
CA SER A 84 22.58 -3.09 0.27
C SER A 84 23.82 -3.34 1.13
N SER A 85 24.12 -2.42 2.05
CA SER A 85 25.28 -2.49 2.96
C SER A 85 25.21 -3.64 3.97
N ASN A 86 24.00 -4.14 4.26
CA ASN A 86 23.77 -5.15 5.28
C ASN A 86 23.26 -6.49 4.72
N SER A 87 23.17 -6.64 3.40
CA SER A 87 22.54 -7.78 2.71
C SER A 87 23.08 -9.17 3.07
N LYS A 88 24.29 -9.25 3.66
CA LYS A 88 24.92 -10.50 4.12
C LYS A 88 24.58 -10.87 5.57
N LYS A 89 23.93 -9.99 6.33
CA LYS A 89 23.49 -10.22 7.71
C LYS A 89 22.21 -11.05 7.75
N ASP A 90 21.82 -11.46 8.96
CA ASP A 90 20.54 -12.13 9.17
C ASP A 90 19.35 -11.25 8.73
N LYS A 91 18.31 -11.90 8.19
CA LYS A 91 17.10 -11.24 7.69
C LYS A 91 16.48 -10.29 8.72
N HIS A 92 16.32 -10.74 9.97
CA HIS A 92 15.69 -9.95 11.01
C HIS A 92 16.57 -8.75 11.39
N GLU A 93 17.89 -8.92 11.38
CA GLU A 93 18.82 -7.82 11.60
C GLU A 93 18.72 -6.76 10.50
N VAL A 94 18.68 -7.17 9.22
CA VAL A 94 18.55 -6.22 8.10
C VAL A 94 17.23 -5.47 8.17
N ILE A 95 16.11 -6.16 8.42
CA ILE A 95 14.79 -5.52 8.53
C ILE A 95 14.76 -4.53 9.70
N ARG A 96 15.35 -4.89 10.85
CA ARG A 96 15.48 -3.97 12.00
C ARG A 96 16.24 -2.70 11.62
N LEU A 97 17.39 -2.83 10.96
CA LEU A 97 18.18 -1.66 10.51
C LEU A 97 17.41 -0.80 9.50
N MET A 98 16.67 -1.42 8.58
CA MET A 98 15.81 -0.70 7.63
C MET A 98 14.67 0.03 8.35
N LYS A 99 14.03 -0.60 9.35
CA LYS A 99 13.00 0.02 10.20
C LYS A 99 13.56 1.24 10.92
N GLU A 100 14.72 1.12 11.57
CA GLU A 100 15.36 2.23 12.28
C GLU A 100 15.63 3.41 11.35
N LYS A 101 16.04 3.13 10.11
CA LYS A 101 16.21 4.17 9.08
C LYS A 101 14.89 4.84 8.70
N ILE A 102 13.80 4.07 8.55
CA ILE A 102 12.46 4.62 8.28
C ILE A 102 12.01 5.51 9.43
N GLU A 103 12.19 5.08 10.68
CA GLU A 103 11.81 5.85 11.88
C GLU A 103 12.64 7.12 12.05
N LEU A 104 13.95 7.05 11.75
CA LEU A 104 14.81 8.24 11.70
C LEU A 104 14.32 9.26 10.67
N LEU A 105 14.02 8.82 9.44
CA LEU A 105 13.49 9.70 8.40
C LEU A 105 12.13 10.29 8.79
N ALA A 106 11.24 9.49 9.41
CA ALA A 106 9.94 9.95 9.84
C ALA A 106 10.02 11.06 10.91
N ARG A 107 10.97 10.99 11.84
CA ARG A 107 11.23 12.06 12.83
C ARG A 107 11.65 13.38 12.18
N ASP A 108 12.34 13.32 11.04
CA ASP A 108 12.68 14.49 10.22
C ASP A 108 11.54 14.96 9.32
N GLY A 109 10.33 14.41 9.44
CA GLY A 109 9.20 14.69 8.55
C GLY A 109 9.35 14.09 7.14
N LYS A 110 10.32 13.20 6.92
CA LYS A 110 10.61 12.60 5.60
C LYS A 110 9.90 11.25 5.47
N LYS A 111 8.87 11.18 4.64
CA LYS A 111 8.12 9.94 4.39
C LYS A 111 8.81 9.07 3.34
N VAL A 112 8.94 7.78 3.62
CA VAL A 112 9.47 6.75 2.70
C VAL A 112 8.37 6.22 1.77
N SER A 113 7.13 6.18 2.26
CA SER A 113 5.95 5.67 1.57
C SER A 113 4.72 6.43 2.05
N LYS A 114 3.74 6.63 1.16
CA LYS A 114 2.45 7.25 1.54
C LYS A 114 1.69 6.40 2.56
N HIS A 115 1.86 5.08 2.51
CA HIS A 115 1.24 4.16 3.46
C HIS A 115 1.92 4.17 4.83
N CYS A 116 3.20 4.58 4.90
CA CYS A 116 3.98 4.56 6.13
C CYS A 116 3.85 5.90 6.85
N THR A 117 2.84 5.99 7.72
CA THR A 117 2.47 7.21 8.44
C THR A 117 1.85 6.86 9.80
N THR A 118 1.54 7.85 10.64
CA THR A 118 0.84 7.63 11.91
C THR A 118 -0.66 7.33 11.68
N VAL A 119 -1.32 6.73 12.67
CA VAL A 119 -2.77 6.48 12.61
C VAL A 119 -3.54 7.79 12.54
N GLU A 120 -3.08 8.81 13.26
CA GLU A 120 -3.65 10.15 13.31
C GLU A 120 -3.61 10.83 11.94
N ASP A 121 -2.46 10.75 11.25
CA ASP A 121 -2.33 11.27 9.89
C ASP A 121 -3.17 10.47 8.89
N TYR A 122 -3.23 9.14 9.06
CA TYR A 122 -4.02 8.27 8.20
C TYR A 122 -5.52 8.56 8.28
N LYS A 123 -6.01 8.93 9.47
CA LYS A 123 -7.42 9.32 9.68
C LYS A 123 -7.76 10.62 8.95
N LYS A 124 -6.78 11.51 8.70
CA LYS A 124 -6.94 12.72 7.89
C LYS A 124 -6.90 12.41 6.39
N TYR A 125 -6.00 11.50 5.99
CA TYR A 125 -5.78 11.12 4.59
C TYR A 125 -5.74 9.61 4.44
N ASN A 126 -6.87 9.01 4.04
CA ASN A 126 -6.93 7.56 3.80
C ASN A 126 -6.13 7.21 2.53
N VAL A 127 -4.91 6.70 2.71
CA VAL A 127 -4.13 6.09 1.63
C VAL A 127 -4.58 4.65 1.43
N ILE A 128 -4.87 4.27 0.19
CA ILE A 128 -5.52 3.00 -0.13
C ILE A 128 -4.94 2.47 -1.44
N ASP A 129 -4.61 1.18 -1.49
CA ASP A 129 -4.40 0.47 -2.75
C ASP A 129 -5.61 -0.39 -3.08
N ILE A 130 -6.12 -0.27 -4.31
CA ILE A 130 -7.10 -1.21 -4.87
C ILE A 130 -6.33 -2.26 -5.68
N GLY A 131 -6.40 -3.52 -5.23
CA GLY A 131 -5.66 -4.61 -5.86
C GLY A 131 -6.32 -5.03 -7.17
N VAL A 132 -5.65 -4.83 -8.31
CA VAL A 132 -6.10 -5.25 -9.65
C VAL A 132 -6.47 -6.74 -9.67
N ASN A 133 -5.54 -7.61 -9.31
CA ASN A 133 -5.76 -9.06 -9.33
C ASN A 133 -6.78 -9.51 -8.27
N SER A 134 -6.78 -8.87 -7.09
CA SER A 134 -7.77 -9.16 -6.05
C SER A 134 -9.18 -8.76 -6.47
N THR A 135 -9.33 -7.63 -7.14
CA THR A 135 -10.61 -7.17 -7.68
C THR A 135 -11.10 -8.06 -8.81
N ARG A 136 -10.21 -8.45 -9.73
CA ARG A 136 -10.53 -9.40 -10.81
C ARG A 136 -10.97 -10.76 -10.26
N ALA A 137 -10.32 -11.25 -9.21
CA ALA A 137 -10.70 -12.52 -8.58
C ALA A 137 -12.06 -12.44 -7.89
N ALA A 138 -12.44 -11.28 -7.35
CA ALA A 138 -13.73 -11.07 -6.71
C ALA A 138 -14.89 -10.93 -7.72
N ASN A 139 -14.62 -10.36 -8.90
CA ASN A 139 -15.58 -10.27 -9.99
C ASN A 139 -14.86 -10.21 -11.35
N SER A 140 -14.74 -11.35 -12.00
CA SER A 140 -14.03 -11.51 -13.26
C SER A 140 -14.78 -10.91 -14.45
N GLU A 141 -16.12 -10.88 -14.40
CA GLU A 141 -16.97 -10.47 -15.53
C GLU A 141 -16.88 -8.97 -15.84
N PHE A 142 -16.54 -8.14 -14.85
CA PHE A 142 -16.57 -6.67 -15.00
C PHE A 142 -15.21 -5.98 -14.91
N PHE A 143 -14.12 -6.72 -14.67
CA PHE A 143 -12.79 -6.11 -14.56
C PHE A 143 -12.06 -6.06 -15.91
N LEU A 144 -12.25 -4.96 -16.65
CA LEU A 144 -11.44 -4.63 -17.83
C LEU A 144 -10.42 -3.57 -17.46
N LEU A 145 -9.12 -3.90 -17.54
CA LEU A 145 -8.02 -2.99 -17.17
C LEU A 145 -8.07 -1.66 -17.94
N LYS A 146 -8.59 -1.68 -19.18
CA LYS A 146 -8.84 -0.50 -20.02
C LYS A 146 -9.87 0.48 -19.44
N LYS A 147 -10.84 0.01 -18.63
CA LYS A 147 -11.84 0.87 -17.98
C LYS A 147 -11.28 1.66 -16.79
N LEU A 148 -10.15 1.21 -16.22
CA LEU A 148 -9.49 1.87 -15.08
C LEU A 148 -8.46 2.93 -15.52
N LEU A 149 -7.99 2.86 -16.77
CA LEU A 149 -6.98 3.76 -17.36
C LEU A 149 -7.57 5.04 -17.98
N LEU A 150 -8.88 5.26 -17.84
CA LEU A 150 -9.59 6.46 -18.30
C LEU A 150 -9.55 7.62 -17.29
N PHE A 151 -8.69 7.52 -16.26
CA PHE A 151 -8.41 8.56 -15.28
C PHE A 151 -6.90 8.79 -15.17
#